data_AF-A0A9E5PZ05-F1
#
_entry.id   AF-A0A9E5PZ05-F1
#
_cell.length_a   1.000
_cell.length_b   1.000
_cell.length_c   1.000
_cell.angle_alpha   90.00
_cell.angle_beta   90.00
_cell.angle_gamma   90.00
#
_symmetry.space_group_name_H-M   'P 1'
#
loop_
_entity.id
_entity.type
_entity.pdbx_description
1 polymer ?
#
loop_
_entity_poly.entity_id
_entity_poly.type
_entity_poly.pdbx_seq_one_letter_code
_entity_poly.pdbx_strand_id
1 'polypeptide(L)'
;TMYQLMMQHPAFEGADLSSLRFCTSGGAPLPVPVVEHYTEAKGIKFKQGFGMTEFGPGLFALAPEDAIRKAGSIGRPNYFVDVRVVGDHGQPLGPGQPGELLLKGPSMCSGYYNNPEATAEVVDEDGWFHTGDVVV
;
A
#
# COMPACT_ATOMS: atom_id res chain seq x y z
N THR A 1 8.87 -11.53 7.78
CA THR A 1 9.25 -10.11 7.52
C THR A 1 10.38 -9.69 8.47
N MET A 2 11.02 -8.53 8.27
CA MET A 2 12.03 -8.03 9.22
C MET A 2 11.44 -7.87 10.64
N TYR A 3 10.18 -7.43 10.75
CA TYR A 3 9.46 -7.36 12.02
C TYR A 3 9.36 -8.72 12.73
N GLN A 4 9.16 -9.80 11.99
CA GLN A 4 9.12 -11.16 12.54
C GLN A 4 10.49 -11.60 13.07
N LEU A 5 11.58 -11.26 12.38
CA LEU A 5 12.94 -11.58 12.86
C LEU A 5 13.27 -10.76 14.11
N MET A 6 12.90 -9.49 14.14
CA MET A 6 13.12 -8.62 15.29
C MET A 6 12.35 -9.07 16.54
N MET A 7 11.09 -9.51 16.43
CA MET A 7 10.34 -10.02 17.60
C MET A 7 10.84 -11.36 18.11
N GLN A 8 11.50 -12.16 17.27
CA GLN A 8 12.12 -13.43 17.65
C GLN A 8 13.53 -13.24 18.25
N HIS A 9 14.10 -12.03 18.17
CA HIS A 9 15.44 -11.76 18.68
C HIS A 9 15.43 -11.74 20.22
N PRO A 10 16.41 -12.37 20.91
CA PRO A 10 16.44 -12.44 22.38
C PRO A 10 16.39 -11.09 23.09
N ALA A 11 16.93 -10.04 22.45
CA ALA A 11 16.91 -8.69 23.01
C ALA A 11 15.54 -7.97 22.90
N PHE A 12 14.57 -8.53 22.16
CA PHE A 12 13.27 -7.88 21.95
C PHE A 12 12.54 -7.61 23.27
N GLU A 13 12.52 -8.60 24.17
CA GLU A 13 11.83 -8.48 25.45
C GLU A 13 12.39 -7.32 26.29
N GLY A 14 13.73 -7.21 26.38
CA GLY A 14 14.42 -6.17 27.15
C GLY A 14 14.60 -4.82 26.43
N ALA A 15 14.34 -4.73 25.13
CA ALA A 15 14.52 -3.49 24.38
C ALA A 15 13.50 -2.41 24.79
N ASP A 16 14.00 -1.23 25.17
CA ASP A 16 13.17 -0.04 25.35
C ASP A 16 12.85 0.58 23.99
N LEU A 17 11.59 0.45 23.59
CA LEU A 17 11.04 1.01 22.36
C LEU A 17 10.01 2.10 22.63
N SER A 18 9.97 2.66 23.84
CA SER A 18 8.97 3.66 24.27
C SER A 18 8.99 4.95 23.45
N SER A 19 10.09 5.25 22.76
CA SER A 19 10.19 6.39 21.84
C SER A 19 9.53 6.16 20.47
N LEU A 20 9.24 4.90 20.11
CA LEU A 20 8.58 4.58 18.83
C LEU A 20 7.09 4.91 18.90
N ARG A 21 6.65 5.78 17.98
CA ARG A 21 5.23 6.18 17.88
C ARG A 21 4.41 5.22 17.01
N PHE A 22 5.01 4.71 15.93
CA PHE A 22 4.43 3.72 15.04
C PHE A 22 5.51 3.11 14.15
N CYS A 23 5.27 1.90 13.67
CA CYS A 23 6.02 1.24 12.60
C CYS A 23 5.23 1.34 11.29
N THR A 24 5.93 1.35 10.15
CA THR A 24 5.29 1.35 8.82
C THR A 24 5.70 0.10 8.06
N SER A 25 4.76 -0.53 7.36
CA SER A 25 5.02 -1.66 6.46
C SER A 25 4.40 -1.38 5.10
N GLY A 26 5.16 -1.64 4.04
CA GLY A 26 4.71 -1.49 2.65
C GLY A 26 5.45 -2.48 1.75
N GLY A 27 4.97 -2.65 0.52
CA GLY A 27 5.54 -3.57 -0.47
C GLY A 27 5.19 -5.05 -0.29
N ALA A 28 4.68 -5.46 0.88
CA ALA A 28 4.12 -6.79 1.11
C ALA A 28 3.06 -6.76 2.22
N PRO A 29 2.09 -7.70 2.21
CA PRO A 29 1.13 -7.86 3.30
C PRO A 29 1.84 -8.10 4.64
N LEU A 30 1.42 -7.38 5.68
CA LEU A 30 1.91 -7.56 7.04
C LEU A 30 1.03 -8.59 7.78
N PRO A 31 1.59 -9.71 8.30
CA PRO A 31 0.79 -10.69 9.02
C PRO A 31 0.19 -10.10 10.31
N VAL A 32 -1.10 -10.35 10.53
CA VAL A 32 -1.84 -9.91 11.74
C VAL A 32 -1.14 -10.32 13.05
N PRO A 33 -0.61 -11.56 13.20
CA PRO A 33 0.08 -11.96 14.43
C PRO A 33 1.32 -11.10 14.76
N VAL A 34 1.97 -10.53 13.73
CA VAL A 34 3.09 -9.60 13.95
C VAL A 34 2.59 -8.27 14.51
N VAL A 35 1.48 -7.76 13.98
CA VAL A 35 0.86 -6.51 14.48
C VAL A 35 0.40 -6.68 15.93
N GLU A 36 -0.28 -7.78 16.23
CA GLU A 36 -0.76 -8.12 17.58
C GLU A 36 0.40 -8.19 18.57
N HIS A 37 1.44 -8.98 18.26
CA HIS A 37 2.56 -9.18 19.17
C HIS A 37 3.28 -7.87 19.53
N TYR A 38 3.56 -7.01 18.56
CA TYR A 38 4.18 -5.71 18.83
C TYR A 38 3.25 -4.74 19.57
N THR A 39 1.95 -4.80 19.30
CA THR A 39 0.96 -3.97 19.99
C THR A 39 0.87 -4.36 21.46
N GLU A 40 0.80 -5.66 21.74
CA GLU A 40 0.68 -6.20 23.10
C GLU A 40 1.99 -6.06 23.90
N ALA A 41 3.12 -6.45 23.31
CA ALA A 41 4.40 -6.49 24.03
C ALA A 41 5.02 -5.10 24.21
N LYS A 42 4.77 -4.16 23.29
CA LYS A 42 5.50 -2.88 23.21
C LYS A 42 4.60 -1.65 23.01
N GLY A 43 3.29 -1.81 22.85
CA GLY A 43 2.37 -0.70 22.58
C GLY A 43 2.56 -0.05 21.20
N ILE A 44 3.26 -0.74 20.28
CA ILE A 44 3.64 -0.18 18.98
C ILE A 44 2.50 -0.36 17.97
N LYS A 45 2.10 0.75 17.37
CA LYS A 45 1.07 0.82 16.32
C LYS A 45 1.68 0.59 14.93
N PHE A 46 0.95 -0.05 14.02
CA PHE A 46 1.39 -0.23 12.63
C PHE A 46 0.59 0.61 11.66
N LYS A 47 1.28 1.28 10.73
CA LYS A 47 0.69 1.80 9.49
C LYS A 47 1.05 0.87 8.36
N GLN A 48 0.10 0.65 7.46
CA GLN A 48 0.34 -0.09 6.23
C GLN A 48 0.08 0.82 5.04
N GLY A 49 0.54 0.42 3.86
CA GLY A 49 0.26 1.15 2.65
C GLY A 49 0.59 0.36 1.40
N PHE A 50 0.02 0.82 0.30
CA PHE A 50 0.32 0.35 -1.03
C PHE A 50 0.96 1.49 -1.84
N GLY A 51 1.76 1.07 -2.80
CA GLY A 51 2.48 1.96 -3.68
C GLY A 51 3.28 1.16 -4.68
N MET A 52 3.69 1.83 -5.75
CA MET A 52 4.49 1.24 -6.81
C MET A 52 5.55 2.25 -7.24
N THR A 53 6.58 1.78 -7.95
CA THR A 53 7.72 2.63 -8.33
C THR A 53 7.32 3.63 -9.40
N GLU A 54 6.43 3.21 -10.29
CA GLU A 54 5.95 3.91 -11.47
C GLU A 54 4.97 5.04 -11.13
N PHE A 55 4.30 4.93 -9.98
CA PHE A 55 3.29 5.85 -9.50
C PHE A 55 3.42 5.90 -7.96
N GLY A 56 4.11 6.91 -7.41
CA GLY A 56 4.27 7.03 -5.95
C GLY A 56 5.60 7.61 -5.45
N PRO A 57 6.29 6.93 -4.49
CA PRO A 57 6.17 5.50 -4.22
C PRO A 57 5.12 5.11 -3.18
N GLY A 58 4.51 6.06 -2.46
CA GLY A 58 3.46 5.77 -1.46
C GLY A 58 2.12 6.34 -1.91
N LEU A 59 1.14 5.48 -2.16
CA LEU A 59 -0.14 5.87 -2.78
C LEU A 59 -1.33 5.70 -1.87
N PHE A 60 -1.34 4.65 -1.06
CA PHE A 60 -2.40 4.39 -0.11
C PHE A 60 -1.82 4.27 1.29
N ALA A 61 -2.62 4.68 2.27
CA ALA A 61 -2.29 4.56 3.68
C ALA A 61 -3.44 3.92 4.44
N LEU A 62 -3.13 2.88 5.21
CA LEU A 62 -3.99 2.28 6.20
C LEU A 62 -3.62 2.84 7.57
N ALA A 63 -4.60 3.48 8.21
CA ALA A 63 -4.42 4.05 9.53
C ALA A 63 -4.25 2.96 10.61
N PRO A 64 -3.54 3.22 11.72
CA PRO A 64 -3.24 2.18 12.70
C PRO A 64 -4.46 1.52 13.35
N GLU A 65 -5.54 2.28 13.53
CA GLU A 65 -6.83 1.78 14.01
C GLU A 65 -7.44 0.69 13.12
N ASP A 66 -7.03 0.63 11.85
CA ASP A 66 -7.51 -0.33 10.86
C ASP A 66 -6.52 -1.47 10.59
N ALA A 67 -5.32 -1.44 11.20
CA ALA A 67 -4.24 -2.40 10.91
C ALA A 67 -4.65 -3.86 11.13
N ILE A 68 -5.49 -4.13 12.13
CA ILE A 68 -6.08 -5.46 12.41
C ILE A 68 -7.48 -5.56 11.80
N ARG A 69 -8.34 -4.58 12.08
CA ARG A 69 -9.76 -4.58 11.69
C ARG A 69 -9.98 -4.70 10.17
N LYS A 70 -9.06 -4.18 9.38
CA LYS A 70 -9.07 -4.25 7.91
C LYS A 70 -7.80 -4.91 7.37
N ALA A 71 -7.33 -5.96 8.05
CA ALA A 71 -6.23 -6.76 7.54
C ALA A 71 -6.48 -7.17 6.08
N GLY A 72 -5.47 -6.96 5.21
CA GLY A 72 -5.59 -7.15 3.76
C GLY A 72 -6.00 -5.90 2.97
N SER A 73 -6.48 -4.84 3.62
CA SER A 73 -6.74 -3.56 2.95
C SER A 73 -5.46 -2.77 2.72
N ILE A 74 -5.33 -2.17 1.55
CA ILE A 74 -4.25 -1.22 1.24
C ILE A 74 -4.47 0.18 1.84
N GLY A 75 -5.67 0.42 2.40
CA GLY A 75 -6.06 1.68 3.02
C GLY A 75 -6.80 2.62 2.07
N ARG A 76 -6.62 3.92 2.27
CA ARG A 76 -7.23 4.97 1.45
C ARG A 76 -6.18 5.65 0.58
N PRO A 77 -6.54 6.15 -0.61
CA PRO A 77 -5.62 6.90 -1.42
C PRO A 77 -5.15 8.16 -0.66
N ASN A 78 -3.88 8.50 -0.88
CA ASN A 78 -3.30 9.75 -0.42
C ASN A 78 -3.94 10.93 -1.15
N TYR A 79 -3.77 12.13 -0.60
CA TYR A 79 -4.23 13.35 -1.25
C TYR A 79 -3.67 13.48 -2.66
N PHE A 80 -4.48 14.04 -3.56
CA PHE A 80 -4.13 14.28 -4.97
C PHE A 80 -3.92 13.00 -5.81
N VAL A 81 -4.31 11.83 -5.30
CA VAL A 81 -4.38 10.59 -6.07
C VAL A 81 -5.86 10.25 -6.28
N ASP A 82 -6.31 10.44 -7.51
CA ASP A 82 -7.61 9.94 -7.97
C ASP A 82 -7.50 8.44 -8.25
N VAL A 83 -8.57 7.72 -7.90
CA VAL A 83 -8.64 6.26 -8.00
C VAL A 83 -9.89 5.86 -8.74
N ARG A 84 -9.76 4.86 -9.62
CA ARG A 84 -10.87 4.18 -10.28
C ARG A 84 -10.61 2.69 -10.28
N VAL A 85 -11.66 1.88 -10.17
CA VAL A 85 -11.59 0.44 -10.42
C VAL A 85 -12.38 0.17 -11.69
N VAL A 86 -11.80 -0.55 -12.65
CA VAL A 86 -12.44 -0.86 -13.94
C VAL A 86 -12.50 -2.35 -14.22
N GLY A 87 -13.51 -2.79 -14.96
CA GLY A 87 -13.61 -4.17 -15.43
C GLY A 87 -12.88 -4.38 -16.76
N ASP A 88 -12.99 -5.60 -17.31
CA ASP A 88 -12.28 -6.05 -18.52
C ASP A 88 -12.54 -5.22 -19.79
N HIS A 89 -13.58 -4.38 -19.82
CA HIS A 89 -13.90 -3.49 -20.94
C HIS A 89 -13.70 -2.01 -20.60
N GLY A 90 -12.97 -1.69 -19.53
CA GLY A 90 -12.64 -0.32 -19.11
C GLY A 90 -13.78 0.44 -18.41
N GLN A 91 -14.93 -0.20 -18.20
CA GLN A 91 -16.06 0.41 -17.49
C GLN A 91 -15.77 0.54 -15.98
N PRO A 92 -16.09 1.69 -15.35
CA PRO A 92 -15.96 1.84 -13.90
C PRO A 92 -16.83 0.83 -13.15
N LEU A 93 -16.27 0.22 -12.10
CA LEU A 93 -16.96 -0.73 -11.23
C LEU A 93 -17.36 -0.09 -9.90
N GLY A 94 -18.38 -0.66 -9.28
CA GLY A 94 -18.86 -0.27 -7.95
C GLY A 94 -18.13 -0.99 -6.81
N PRO A 95 -18.40 -0.62 -5.54
CA PRO A 95 -17.80 -1.28 -4.38
C PRO A 95 -18.03 -2.79 -4.36
N GLY A 96 -17.01 -3.56 -3.98
CA GLY A 96 -17.13 -5.02 -3.84
C GLY A 96 -17.02 -5.79 -5.16
N GLN A 97 -16.76 -5.12 -6.28
CA GLN A 97 -16.54 -5.74 -7.59
C GLN A 97 -15.03 -5.75 -7.88
N PRO A 98 -14.44 -6.93 -8.13
CA PRO A 98 -13.03 -7.02 -8.46
C PRO A 98 -12.75 -6.40 -9.84
N GLY A 99 -11.71 -5.58 -9.94
CA GLY A 99 -11.28 -4.97 -11.19
C GLY A 99 -9.89 -4.36 -11.11
N GLU A 100 -9.38 -3.88 -12.23
CA GLU A 100 -8.08 -3.21 -12.30
C GLU A 100 -8.11 -1.86 -11.59
N LEU A 101 -7.10 -1.58 -10.78
CA LEU A 101 -6.86 -0.29 -10.15
C LEU A 101 -6.24 0.69 -11.16
N LEU A 102 -6.90 1.82 -11.38
CA LEU A 102 -6.40 2.94 -12.17
C LEU A 102 -6.12 4.13 -11.26
N LEU A 103 -5.04 4.84 -11.56
CA LEU A 103 -4.56 5.98 -10.77
C LEU A 103 -4.40 7.22 -11.63
N LYS A 104 -4.71 8.39 -11.08
CA LYS A 104 -4.47 9.67 -11.76
C LYS A 104 -4.05 10.74 -10.77
N GLY A 105 -3.05 11.54 -11.13
CA GLY A 105 -2.48 12.53 -10.22
C GLY A 105 -1.01 12.83 -10.51
N PRO A 106 -0.40 13.75 -9.73
CA PRO A 106 0.96 14.25 -10.00
C PRO A 106 2.07 13.29 -9.56
N SER A 107 1.74 12.13 -9.01
CA SER A 107 2.70 11.17 -8.44
C SER A 107 3.28 10.19 -9.45
N MET A 108 2.88 10.26 -10.72
CA MET A 108 3.42 9.41 -11.78
C MET A 108 4.90 9.72 -12.04
N CYS A 109 5.69 8.69 -12.34
CA CYS A 109 7.05 8.86 -12.84
C CYS A 109 7.07 9.61 -14.19
N SER A 110 8.25 10.08 -14.60
CA SER A 110 8.43 10.72 -15.91
C SER A 110 8.43 9.73 -17.09
N GLY A 111 8.12 8.46 -16.84
CA GLY A 111 8.19 7.36 -17.79
C GLY A 111 9.39 6.44 -17.58
N TYR A 112 9.36 5.32 -18.31
CA TYR A 112 10.43 4.33 -18.33
C TYR A 112 11.64 4.83 -19.14
N TYR A 113 12.83 4.67 -18.56
CA TYR A 113 14.08 5.13 -19.17
C TYR A 113 14.33 4.46 -20.52
N ASN A 114 14.54 5.27 -21.58
CA ASN A 114 14.72 4.82 -22.97
C ASN A 114 13.61 3.89 -23.50
N ASN A 115 12.41 3.95 -22.93
CA ASN A 115 11.27 3.15 -23.39
C ASN A 115 9.97 3.99 -23.42
N PRO A 116 9.82 4.88 -24.41
CA PRO A 116 8.63 5.71 -24.56
C PRO A 116 7.37 4.90 -24.90
N GLU A 117 7.51 3.76 -25.57
CA GLU A 117 6.40 2.86 -25.91
C GLU A 117 5.76 2.30 -24.64
N ALA A 118 6.54 1.68 -23.75
CA ALA A 118 6.03 1.19 -22.46
C ALA A 118 5.47 2.32 -21.58
N THR A 119 5.98 3.55 -21.71
CA THR A 119 5.46 4.71 -20.97
C THR A 119 4.06 5.09 -21.45
N ALA A 120 3.84 5.05 -22.77
CA ALA A 120 2.55 5.33 -23.37
C ALA A 120 1.54 4.20 -23.15
N GLU A 121 2.00 2.94 -23.10
CA GLU A 121 1.12 1.77 -22.89
C GLU A 121 0.43 1.77 -21.52
N VAL A 122 1.07 2.33 -20.48
CA VAL A 122 0.52 2.33 -19.12
C VAL A 122 -0.38 3.54 -18.82
N VAL A 123 -0.52 4.49 -19.75
CA VAL A 123 -1.37 5.68 -19.55
C VAL A 123 -2.38 5.81 -20.68
N ASP A 124 -3.67 5.82 -20.33
CA ASP A 124 -4.73 5.99 -21.32
C ASP A 124 -4.85 7.44 -21.84
N GLU A 125 -5.69 7.64 -22.86
CA GLU A 125 -5.92 8.96 -23.47
C GLU A 125 -6.53 9.98 -22.49
N ASP A 126 -7.19 9.50 -21.43
CA ASP A 126 -7.75 10.31 -20.35
C ASP A 126 -6.73 10.61 -19.24
N GLY A 127 -5.50 10.09 -19.33
CA GLY A 127 -4.42 10.29 -18.37
C GLY A 127 -4.52 9.42 -17.11
N TRP A 128 -5.22 8.28 -17.17
CA TRP A 128 -5.20 7.26 -16.11
C TRP A 128 -4.04 6.30 -16.31
N PHE A 129 -3.31 6.08 -15.23
CA PHE A 129 -2.28 5.07 -15.14
C PHE A 129 -2.89 3.70 -14.81
N HIS A 130 -2.64 2.71 -15.64
CA HIS A 130 -3.03 1.31 -15.48
C HIS A 130 -2.02 0.57 -14.60
N THR A 131 -2.41 0.16 -13.38
CA THR A 131 -1.47 -0.51 -12.48
C THR A 131 -1.30 -1.99 -12.77
N GLY A 132 -2.25 -2.63 -13.47
CA GLY A 132 -2.32 -4.08 -13.63
C GLY A 132 -2.69 -4.85 -12.36
N ASP A 133 -2.92 -4.18 -11.22
CA ASP A 133 -3.33 -4.80 -9.96
C ASP A 133 -4.85 -4.91 -9.87
N VAL A 134 -5.33 -6.07 -9.41
CA VAL A 134 -6.76 -6.30 -9.16
C VAL A 134 -7.09 -5.98 -7.70
N VAL A 135 -8.07 -5.10 -7.48
CA VAL A 135 -8.56 -4.69 -6.16
C VAL A 135 -10.07 -4.82 -6.06
N VAL A 136 -10.61 -4.72 -4.84
CA VAL A 136 -12.05 -4.85 -4.51
C VAL A 136 -12.50 -3.83 -3.46
#